data_AF-A0A9E3Z4X4-F1
#
_entry.id   AF-A0A9E3Z4X4-F1
#
_cell.length_a   1.000
_cell.length_b   1.000
_cell.length_c   1.000
_cell.angle_alpha   90.00
_cell.angle_beta   90.00
_cell.angle_gamma   90.00
#
_symmetry.space_group_name_H-M   'P 1'
#
loop_
_entity.id
_entity.type
_entity.pdbx_description
1 polymer ?
#
loop_
_entity_poly.entity_id
_entity_poly.type
_entity_poly.pdbx_seq_one_letter_code
_entity_poly.pdbx_strand_id
1 'polypeptide(L)'
;MLISPSTEPNGLHETGLRWHKGSRFTIGWKGHLFLAGLTGGEESVRRLAELLATRPLAELASDILGRFLLLSFMKGVTTSA
;
A
#
# COMPACT_ATOMS: atom_id res chain seq x y z
N MET A 1 1.03 -3.48 11.93
CA MET A 1 0.19 -4.11 12.94
C MET A 1 0.89 -5.41 13.20
N LEU A 2 1.55 -5.55 14.35
CA LEU A 2 1.78 -6.88 14.90
C LEU A 2 0.37 -7.46 15.04
N ILE A 3 0.00 -8.39 14.16
CA ILE A 3 -1.32 -9.03 14.23
C ILE A 3 -1.33 -9.75 15.58
N SER A 4 -2.28 -9.38 16.44
CA SER A 4 -2.40 -10.01 17.74
C SER A 4 -2.64 -11.51 17.53
N PRO A 5 -1.96 -12.40 18.28
CA PRO A 5 -2.17 -13.85 18.16
C PRO A 5 -3.61 -14.29 18.48
N SER A 6 -4.43 -13.40 19.06
CA SER A 6 -5.85 -13.59 19.31
C SER A 6 -6.77 -13.10 18.17
N THR A 7 -6.24 -12.53 17.09
CA THR A 7 -7.08 -12.05 15.98
C THR A 7 -7.55 -13.23 15.15
N GLU A 8 -8.84 -13.55 15.24
CA GLU A 8 -9.46 -14.60 14.42
C GLU A 8 -9.31 -14.28 12.91
N PRO A 9 -9.15 -15.30 12.04
CA PRO A 9 -9.03 -15.11 10.60
C PRO A 9 -10.15 -14.28 9.98
N ASN A 10 -11.35 -14.33 10.57
CA ASN A 10 -12.49 -13.56 10.12
C ASN A 10 -12.46 -12.09 10.55
N GLY A 11 -11.78 -11.76 11.66
CA GLY A 11 -11.53 -10.39 12.12
C GLY A 11 -10.45 -9.67 11.31
N LEU A 12 -9.77 -10.41 10.43
CA LEU A 12 -8.80 -9.91 9.46
C LEU A 12 -9.47 -9.59 8.10
N HIS A 13 -10.75 -9.89 7.90
CA HIS A 13 -11.46 -9.45 6.68
C HIS A 13 -11.70 -7.94 6.69
N GLU A 14 -10.71 -7.16 6.28
CA GLU A 14 -10.91 -5.75 5.98
C GLU A 14 -11.81 -5.63 4.74
N THR A 15 -13.01 -5.09 4.95
CA THR A 15 -14.06 -4.98 3.95
C THR A 15 -13.76 -3.86 2.98
N GLY A 16 -13.66 -4.20 1.69
CA GLY A 16 -13.62 -3.25 0.58
C GLY A 16 -12.23 -2.84 0.07
N LEU A 17 -12.22 -2.23 -1.11
CA LEU A 17 -11.04 -1.62 -1.71
C LEU A 17 -10.80 -0.25 -1.08
N ARG A 18 -9.62 -0.02 -0.53
CA ARG A 18 -9.21 1.26 0.08
C ARG A 18 -8.29 2.03 -0.85
N TRP A 19 -8.17 3.33 -0.62
CA TRP A 19 -7.46 4.24 -1.50
C TRP A 19 -6.61 5.24 -0.72
N HIS A 20 -5.38 5.44 -1.20
CA HIS A 20 -4.48 6.51 -0.78
C HIS A 20 -4.19 7.38 -2.00
N LYS A 21 -4.34 8.70 -1.83
CA LYS A 21 -4.09 9.68 -2.90
C LYS A 21 -2.89 10.55 -2.50
N GLY A 22 -1.72 10.17 -2.97
CA GLY A 22 -0.49 10.96 -2.84
C GLY A 22 -0.40 12.04 -3.92
N SER A 23 0.66 12.84 -3.88
CA SER A 23 0.92 13.90 -4.87
C SER A 23 1.16 13.33 -6.27
N ARG A 24 1.91 12.23 -6.38
CA ARG A 24 2.26 11.57 -7.65
C ARG A 24 1.53 10.27 -7.94
N PHE A 25 1.11 9.55 -6.91
CA PHE A 25 0.52 8.22 -7.04
C PHE A 25 -0.85 8.15 -6.39
N THR A 26 -1.76 7.39 -7.00
CA THR A 26 -2.96 6.87 -6.36
C THR A 26 -2.77 5.38 -6.16
N ILE A 27 -2.85 4.92 -4.92
CA ILE A 27 -2.68 3.51 -4.56
C ILE A 27 -3.99 2.98 -4.01
N GLY A 28 -4.54 1.96 -4.66
CA GLY A 28 -5.66 1.17 -4.19
C GLY A 28 -5.16 -0.14 -3.57
N TRP A 29 -5.71 -0.56 -2.44
CA TRP A 29 -5.38 -1.86 -1.87
C TRP A 29 -6.55 -2.53 -1.16
N LYS A 30 -6.53 -3.86 -1.15
CA LYS A 30 -7.48 -4.71 -0.42
C LYS A 30 -6.72 -5.82 0.30
N GLY A 31 -7.19 -6.18 1.49
CA GLY A 31 -6.48 -7.13 2.36
C GLY A 31 -5.32 -6.46 3.10
N HIS A 32 -4.38 -7.28 3.54
CA HIS A 32 -3.32 -6.84 4.43
C HIS A 32 -2.03 -6.57 3.66
N LEU A 33 -1.76 -5.29 3.45
CA LEU A 33 -0.50 -4.81 2.90
C LEU A 33 0.37 -4.26 4.03
N PHE A 34 1.61 -4.69 4.09
CA PHE A 34 2.61 -4.19 5.04
C PHE A 34 3.89 -3.87 4.28
N LEU A 35 4.58 -2.80 4.66
CA LEU A 35 5.99 -2.62 4.32
C LEU A 35 6.82 -3.14 5.50
N ALA A 36 7.95 -3.79 5.23
CA ALA A 36 8.83 -4.31 6.28
C ALA A 36 9.18 -3.21 7.31
N GLY A 37 8.99 -3.50 8.60
CA GLY A 37 9.23 -2.56 9.70
C GLY A 37 8.11 -1.54 9.96
N LEU A 38 7.02 -1.54 9.18
CA LEU A 38 5.89 -0.63 9.36
C LEU A 38 4.59 -1.30 9.78
N THR A 39 3.69 -0.47 10.30
CA THR A 39 2.31 -0.90 10.54
C THR A 39 1.56 -1.04 9.21
N GLY A 40 0.93 -2.19 9.01
CA GLY A 40 0.12 -2.46 7.81
C GLY A 40 -1.07 -1.56 7.63
N GLY A 41 -1.61 -1.61 6.41
CA GLY A 41 -2.68 -0.74 5.96
C GLY A 41 -2.13 0.62 5.56
N GLU A 42 -2.80 1.69 6.00
CA GLU A 42 -2.59 3.04 5.48
C GLU A 42 -1.17 3.56 5.65
N GLU A 43 -0.51 3.29 6.78
CA GLU A 43 0.85 3.79 7.02
C GLU A 43 1.88 3.14 6.08
N SER A 44 1.77 1.84 5.85
CA SER A 44 2.60 1.14 4.86
C SER A 44 2.35 1.65 3.44
N VAL A 45 1.09 1.95 3.10
CA VAL A 45 0.73 2.49 1.78
C VAL A 45 1.21 3.92 1.59
N ARG A 46 1.09 4.77 2.62
CA ARG A 46 1.62 6.14 2.63
C ARG A 46 3.13 6.14 2.39
N ARG A 47 3.86 5.28 3.11
CA ARG A 47 5.31 5.12 2.89
C ARG A 47 5.64 4.57 1.51
N LEU A 48 4.88 3.58 1.03
CA LEU A 48 5.07 3.05 -0.31
C LEU A 48 4.90 4.13 -1.39
N ALA A 49 3.92 5.02 -1.26
CA ALA A 49 3.73 6.14 -2.17
C ALA A 49 4.92 7.12 -2.19
N GLU A 50 5.55 7.37 -1.05
CA GLU A 50 6.79 8.18 -0.96
C GLU A 50 7.96 7.49 -1.64
N LEU A 51 8.15 6.18 -1.38
CA LEU A 51 9.26 5.41 -1.96
C LEU A 51 9.15 5.31 -3.48
N LEU A 52 7.92 5.14 -4.00
CA LEU A 52 7.65 5.12 -5.44
C LEU A 52 8.02 6.43 -6.16
N ALA A 53 8.19 7.54 -5.44
CA ALA A 53 8.67 8.79 -6.04
C ALA A 53 10.17 8.75 -6.40
N THR A 54 10.92 7.79 -5.86
CA THR A 54 12.38 7.69 -5.98
C THR A 54 12.87 6.34 -6.48
N ARG A 55 12.07 5.28 -6.33
CA ARG A 55 12.42 3.90 -6.70
C ARG A 55 11.26 3.24 -7.45
N PRO A 56 11.53 2.40 -8.47
CA PRO A 56 10.49 1.66 -9.16
C PRO A 56 9.85 0.59 -8.27
N LEU A 57 8.58 0.26 -8.52
CA LEU A 57 7.84 -0.75 -7.75
C LEU A 57 8.54 -2.12 -7.74
N ALA A 58 9.21 -2.49 -8.83
CA ALA A 58 9.92 -3.76 -8.95
C ALA A 58 11.03 -3.93 -7.89
N GLU A 59 11.72 -2.84 -7.54
CA GLU A 59 12.74 -2.85 -6.49
C GLU A 59 12.16 -2.87 -5.08
N LEU A 60 10.93 -2.39 -4.92
CA LEU A 60 10.24 -2.34 -3.63
C LEU A 60 9.44 -3.61 -3.34
N ALA A 61 9.18 -4.44 -4.36
CA ALA A 61 8.30 -5.59 -4.28
C ALA A 61 8.72 -6.60 -3.19
N SER A 62 10.03 -6.78 -2.97
CA SER A 62 10.56 -7.65 -1.90
C SER A 62 10.24 -7.15 -0.49
N ASP A 63 10.02 -5.85 -0.33
CA ASP A 63 9.79 -5.20 0.95
C ASP A 63 8.29 -5.11 1.29
N ILE A 64 7.42 -5.44 0.31
CA ILE A 64 5.96 -5.47 0.47
C ILE A 64 5.54 -6.87 0.88
N LEU A 65 4.93 -6.97 2.05
CA LEU A 65 4.52 -8.21 2.70
C LEU A 65 3.01 -8.29 2.88
N GLY A 66 2.50 -9.51 3.05
CA GLY A 66 1.12 -9.80 3.41
C GLY A 66 0.30 -10.48 2.29
N ARG A 67 -1.01 -10.59 2.50
CA ARG A 67 -1.97 -11.08 1.50
C ARG A 67 -2.84 -9.92 1.04
N PHE A 68 -2.56 -9.41 -0.14
CA PHE A 68 -3.18 -8.19 -0.63
C PHE A 68 -3.42 -8.22 -2.14
N LEU A 69 -4.37 -7.39 -2.56
CA LEU A 69 -4.43 -6.83 -3.90
C LEU A 69 -3.86 -5.42 -3.84
N LEU A 70 -2.99 -5.07 -4.79
CA LEU A 70 -2.41 -3.73 -4.93
C LEU A 70 -2.65 -3.20 -6.35
N LEU A 71 -3.18 -1.98 -6.44
CA LEU A 71 -3.35 -1.22 -7.66
C LEU A 71 -2.58 0.10 -7.50
N SER A 72 -1.71 0.43 -8.44
CA SER A 72 -0.96 1.69 -8.40
C SER A 72 -1.09 2.43 -9.73
N PHE A 73 -1.47 3.70 -9.67
CA PHE A 73 -1.62 4.57 -10.82
C PHE A 73 -0.73 5.80 -10.64
N MET A 74 0.13 6.06 -11.62
CA MET A 74 0.86 7.32 -11.70
C MET A 74 -0.09 8.40 -12.20
N LYS A 75 -0.13 9.55 -11.52
CA LYS A 75 -0.86 10.71 -12.02
C LYS A 75 -0.10 11.27 -13.23
N GLY A 76 -0.77 11.36 -14.37
CA GLY A 76 -0.20 12.00 -15.55
C GLY A 76 0.19 13.45 -15.22
N VAL A 77 1.39 13.85 -15.59
CA VAL A 77 1.77 15.27 -15.57
C VAL A 77 1.06 15.91 -16.75
N THR A 78 0.00 16.66 -16.50
CA THR A 78 -0.54 17.58 -17.50
C THR A 78 0.49 18.71 -17.65
N THR A 79 1.47 18.54 -18.53
CA THR A 79 2.22 19.67 -19.07
C THR A 79 1.25 20.44 -19.95
N SER A 80 0.64 21.49 -19.40
CA SER A 80 0.07 22.56 -20.21
C SER A 80 1.23 23.18 -20.99
N ALA A 81 1.22 22.96 -22.31
CA ALA A 81 2.08 23.63 -23.26
C ALA A 81 1.63 25.09 -23.46
#